data_AF-A0A525C6I3-F1
#
_entry.id   AF-A0A525C6I3-F1
#
_cell.length_a   1.000
_cell.length_b   1.000
_cell.length_c   1.000
_cell.angle_alpha   90.00
_cell.angle_beta   90.00
_cell.angle_gamma   90.00
#
_symmetry.space_group_name_H-M   'P 1'
#
loop_
_entity.id
_entity.type
_entity.pdbx_description
1 polymer ?
#
loop_
_entity_poly.entity_id
_entity_poly.type
_entity_poly.pdbx_seq_one_letter_code
_entity_poly.pdbx_strand_id
1 'polypeptide(L)'
;MENDAMKYRLVTRSDFDGLVCGMLLKELDLIDDITFVHPKDMQDGLIAIDGHDITTNLPYVEGVYLAFDHHYSETVRVGKMDNHIIDPKAKSAARVVYDYYGGAERFTGIGEDLMEAVDKGDSADFTLEEVLNPKGWELLNFIMDARTGLGRFRNFRISNYQLMMELIDFCRNHTIEDILETQDVKERVDLYLEHREKFQQQIKECSQQ
;
A
#
# COMPACT_ATOMS: atom_id res chain seq x y z
N MET A 1 -27.78 15.93 12.34
CA MET A 1 -27.36 16.35 11.00
C MET A 1 -25.88 16.05 10.98
N GLU A 2 -25.50 14.89 10.47
CA GLU A 2 -24.10 14.63 10.15
C GLU A 2 -23.68 15.73 9.17
N ASN A 3 -22.60 16.45 9.49
CA ASN A 3 -21.96 17.27 8.49
C ASN A 3 -21.50 16.29 7.40
N ASP A 4 -22.17 16.30 6.25
CA ASP A 4 -21.67 15.71 5.01
C ASP A 4 -20.44 16.54 4.61
N ALA A 5 -19.33 16.32 5.31
CA ALA A 5 -18.04 16.84 4.89
C ALA A 5 -17.75 16.20 3.53
N MET A 6 -17.35 17.01 2.55
CA MET A 6 -16.92 16.50 1.25
C MET A 6 -15.86 15.43 1.48
N LYS A 7 -16.16 14.21 1.03
CA LYS A 7 -15.18 13.12 0.94
C LYS A 7 -14.33 13.32 -0.31
N TYR A 8 -13.23 12.59 -0.36
CA TYR A 8 -12.26 12.66 -1.44
C TYR A 8 -12.08 11.28 -2.09
N ARG A 9 -11.55 11.27 -3.31
CA ARG A 9 -11.05 10.04 -3.93
C ARG A 9 -9.57 9.87 -3.59
N LEU A 10 -9.20 8.69 -3.10
CA LEU A 10 -7.79 8.31 -2.97
C LEU A 10 -7.25 7.83 -4.31
N VAL A 11 -6.14 8.38 -4.76
CA VAL A 11 -5.36 7.87 -5.90
C VAL A 11 -4.01 7.39 -5.37
N THR A 12 -3.72 6.10 -5.49
CA THR A 12 -2.50 5.50 -4.90
C THR A 12 -2.00 4.32 -5.71
N ARG A 13 -0.90 3.69 -5.28
CA ARG A 13 -0.36 2.47 -5.89
C ARG A 13 -1.09 1.23 -5.37
N SER A 14 -1.17 0.19 -6.20
CA SER A 14 -1.71 -1.12 -5.80
C SER A 14 -0.64 -1.96 -5.09
N ASP A 15 -0.15 -1.47 -3.96
CA ASP A 15 0.83 -2.16 -3.09
C ASP A 15 0.46 -2.00 -1.61
N PHE A 16 1.29 -2.53 -0.72
CA PHE A 16 1.01 -2.54 0.71
C PHE A 16 0.97 -1.14 1.32
N ASP A 17 1.78 -0.20 0.83
CA ASP A 17 1.73 1.19 1.28
C ASP A 17 0.43 1.87 0.87
N GLY A 18 -0.01 1.67 -0.37
CA GLY A 18 -1.32 2.15 -0.84
C GLY A 18 -2.50 1.52 -0.07
N LEU A 19 -2.40 0.24 0.31
CA LEU A 19 -3.38 -0.44 1.16
C LEU A 19 -3.53 0.28 2.51
N VAL A 20 -2.42 0.50 3.21
CA VAL A 20 -2.44 1.13 4.54
C VAL A 20 -2.86 2.60 4.44
N CYS A 21 -2.44 3.33 3.42
CA CYS A 21 -2.94 4.68 3.14
C CYS A 21 -4.48 4.70 3.02
N GLY A 22 -5.06 3.75 2.28
CA GLY A 22 -6.51 3.61 2.17
C GLY A 22 -7.18 3.33 3.51
N MET A 23 -6.61 2.44 4.33
CA MET A 23 -7.12 2.14 5.67
C MET A 23 -7.12 3.39 6.57
N LEU A 24 -6.02 4.13 6.61
CA LEU A 24 -5.86 5.33 7.44
C LEU A 24 -6.87 6.42 7.05
N LEU A 25 -7.01 6.69 5.74
CA LEU A 25 -7.92 7.72 5.26
C LEU A 25 -9.39 7.32 5.44
N LYS A 26 -9.73 6.04 5.34
CA LYS A 26 -11.07 5.53 5.71
C LYS A 26 -11.35 5.59 7.21
N GLU A 27 -10.35 5.35 8.07
CA GLU A 27 -10.49 5.49 9.52
C GLU A 27 -10.87 6.92 9.93
N LEU A 28 -10.38 7.91 9.18
CA LEU A 28 -10.71 9.32 9.36
C LEU A 28 -12.03 9.75 8.69
N ASP A 29 -12.70 8.84 7.98
CA ASP A 29 -13.87 9.11 7.14
C ASP A 29 -13.64 10.18 6.06
N LEU A 30 -12.42 10.26 5.53
CA LEU A 30 -12.03 11.28 4.53
C LEU A 30 -12.27 10.87 3.08
N ILE A 31 -12.36 9.56 2.80
CA ILE A 31 -12.45 9.05 1.43
C ILE A 31 -13.66 8.14 1.23
N ASP A 32 -14.23 8.18 0.03
CA ASP A 32 -15.34 7.34 -0.41
C ASP A 32 -15.06 6.54 -1.69
N ASP A 33 -14.04 6.94 -2.45
CA ASP A 33 -13.57 6.24 -3.65
C ASP A 33 -12.04 6.04 -3.62
N ILE A 34 -11.57 4.99 -4.30
CA ILE A 34 -10.16 4.64 -4.37
C ILE A 34 -9.83 4.18 -5.79
N THR A 35 -8.81 4.78 -6.39
CA THR A 35 -8.27 4.41 -7.70
C THR A 35 -6.80 4.02 -7.56
N PHE A 36 -6.45 2.81 -8.00
CA PHE A 36 -5.06 2.37 -8.07
C PHE A 36 -4.44 2.66 -9.43
N VAL A 37 -3.26 3.26 -9.44
CA VAL A 37 -2.55 3.68 -10.66
C VAL A 37 -1.07 3.35 -10.57
N HIS A 38 -0.40 3.30 -11.72
CA HIS A 38 1.06 3.21 -11.78
C HIS A 38 1.68 4.62 -11.76
N PRO A 39 2.83 4.86 -11.09
CA PRO A 39 3.48 6.18 -11.06
C PRO A 39 3.74 6.79 -12.45
N LYS A 40 4.04 5.93 -13.43
CA LYS A 40 4.21 6.33 -14.83
C LYS A 40 2.95 6.97 -15.42
N ASP A 41 1.77 6.43 -15.12
CA ASP A 41 0.52 6.94 -15.69
C ASP A 41 0.18 8.34 -15.14
N MET A 42 0.57 8.61 -13.89
CA MET A 42 0.53 9.95 -13.30
C MET A 42 1.49 10.91 -14.01
N GLN A 43 2.74 10.49 -14.23
CA GLN A 43 3.75 11.31 -14.91
C GLN A 43 3.40 11.62 -16.37
N ASP A 44 2.80 10.65 -17.06
CA ASP A 44 2.36 10.77 -18.45
C ASP A 44 1.02 11.55 -18.57
N GLY A 45 0.40 11.95 -17.44
CA GLY A 45 -0.85 12.71 -17.42
C GLY A 45 -2.07 11.91 -17.90
N LEU A 46 -2.03 10.58 -17.79
CA LEU A 46 -3.10 9.69 -18.22
C LEU A 46 -4.22 9.56 -17.18
N ILE A 47 -3.92 9.92 -15.94
CA ILE A 47 -4.88 9.91 -14.83
C ILE A 47 -5.44 11.32 -14.66
N ALA A 48 -6.76 11.45 -14.77
CA ALA A 48 -7.43 12.72 -14.50
C ALA A 48 -7.42 12.99 -12.98
N ILE A 49 -6.83 14.11 -12.58
CA ILE A 49 -6.72 14.57 -11.20
C ILE A 49 -7.39 15.94 -11.05
N ASP A 50 -8.14 16.14 -9.97
CA ASP A 50 -8.73 17.42 -9.60
C ASP A 50 -8.73 17.67 -8.08
N GLY A 51 -9.39 18.75 -7.65
CA GLY A 51 -9.45 19.19 -6.25
C GLY A 51 -10.27 18.29 -5.32
N HIS A 52 -10.79 17.16 -5.81
CA HIS A 52 -11.42 16.10 -5.03
C HIS A 52 -10.45 14.93 -4.75
N ASP A 53 -9.19 14.99 -5.21
CA ASP A 53 -8.26 13.88 -5.10
C ASP A 53 -7.23 14.05 -3.98
N ILE A 54 -7.04 12.98 -3.19
CA ILE A 54 -5.87 12.79 -2.33
C ILE A 54 -4.95 11.78 -3.01
N THR A 55 -3.68 12.12 -3.23
CA THR A 55 -2.69 11.18 -3.76
C THR A 55 -1.74 10.70 -2.67
N THR A 56 -1.40 9.41 -2.66
CA THR A 56 -0.33 8.87 -1.78
C THR A 56 0.66 8.03 -2.56
N ASN A 57 1.96 8.14 -2.23
CA ASN A 57 3.06 7.39 -2.86
C ASN A 57 3.03 7.49 -4.41
N LEU A 58 2.76 8.70 -4.91
CA LEU A 58 2.70 8.98 -6.34
C LEU A 58 3.38 10.32 -6.64
N PRO A 59 3.92 10.49 -7.86
CA PRO A 59 4.47 11.77 -8.27
C PRO A 59 3.44 12.89 -8.15
N TYR A 60 3.85 14.02 -7.58
CA TYR A 60 2.97 15.19 -7.42
C TYR A 60 2.45 15.69 -8.78
N VAL A 61 1.16 16.04 -8.81
CA VAL A 61 0.46 16.65 -9.94
C VAL A 61 -0.30 17.89 -9.46
N GLU A 62 -0.31 18.95 -10.27
CA GLU A 62 -1.03 20.18 -9.96
C GLU A 62 -2.56 19.95 -9.97
N GLY A 63 -3.27 20.62 -9.05
CA GLY A 63 -4.73 20.51 -8.93
C GLY A 63 -5.21 19.49 -7.90
N VAL A 64 -4.35 18.59 -7.43
CA VAL A 64 -4.64 17.65 -6.34
C VAL A 64 -4.99 18.38 -5.04
N TYR A 65 -5.92 17.83 -4.25
CA TYR A 65 -6.29 18.42 -2.96
C TYR A 65 -5.14 18.30 -1.95
N LEU A 66 -4.64 17.08 -1.72
CA LEU A 66 -3.46 16.80 -0.90
C LEU A 66 -2.64 15.69 -1.53
N ALA A 67 -1.31 15.85 -1.52
CA ALA A 67 -0.37 14.84 -1.96
C ALA A 67 0.54 14.44 -0.81
N PHE A 68 0.50 13.16 -0.43
CA PHE A 68 1.39 12.57 0.57
C PHE A 68 2.50 11.78 -0.11
N ASP A 69 3.75 12.11 0.19
CA ASP A 69 4.91 11.44 -0.38
C ASP A 69 6.09 11.41 0.60
N HIS A 70 7.08 10.59 0.29
CA HIS A 70 8.32 10.44 1.05
C HIS A 70 9.55 10.30 0.14
N HIS A 71 9.40 10.40 -1.19
CA HIS A 71 10.52 10.28 -2.11
C HIS A 71 11.35 11.55 -2.13
N TYR A 72 12.63 11.46 -1.73
CA TYR A 72 13.54 12.61 -1.79
C TYR A 72 13.59 13.27 -3.18
N SER A 73 13.48 12.50 -4.26
CA SER A 73 13.45 13.02 -5.63
C SER A 73 12.33 14.04 -5.86
N GLU A 74 11.17 13.87 -5.22
CA GLU A 74 10.02 14.75 -5.39
C GLU A 74 10.23 16.10 -4.69
N THR A 75 10.98 16.11 -3.58
CA THR A 75 11.38 17.36 -2.91
C THR A 75 12.17 18.29 -3.84
N VAL A 76 12.99 17.71 -4.72
CA VAL A 76 13.82 18.43 -5.68
C VAL A 76 13.03 18.80 -6.94
N ARG A 77 12.21 17.86 -7.44
CA ARG A 77 11.44 18.04 -8.69
C ARG A 77 10.35 19.09 -8.57
N VAL A 78 9.60 19.07 -7.46
CA VAL A 78 8.38 19.88 -7.27
C VAL A 78 8.69 21.20 -6.56
N GLY A 79 9.67 21.19 -5.66
CA GLY A 79 9.89 22.29 -4.73
C GLY A 79 8.80 22.34 -3.66
N LYS A 80 8.63 23.51 -3.03
CA LYS A 80 7.67 23.70 -1.94
C LYS A 80 6.27 24.00 -2.47
N MET A 81 5.30 23.16 -2.11
CA MET A 81 3.86 23.38 -2.32
C MET A 81 3.13 23.15 -0.99
N ASP A 82 2.10 23.94 -0.69
CA ASP A 82 1.43 23.89 0.61
C ASP A 82 0.59 22.61 0.79
N ASN A 83 0.08 22.04 -0.31
CA ASN A 83 -0.68 20.79 -0.36
C ASN A 83 0.20 19.54 -0.60
N HIS A 84 1.52 19.71 -0.70
CA HIS A 84 2.46 18.59 -0.86
C HIS A 84 3.08 18.25 0.49
N ILE A 85 2.46 17.30 1.17
CA ILE A 85 2.88 16.80 2.47
C ILE A 85 3.95 15.74 2.24
N ILE A 86 5.21 16.16 2.33
CA ILE A 86 6.35 15.30 2.04
C ILE A 86 7.33 15.23 3.20
N ASP A 87 7.68 14.02 3.63
CA ASP A 87 8.80 13.76 4.54
C ASP A 87 9.77 12.75 3.94
N PRO A 88 10.94 13.19 3.43
CA PRO A 88 11.92 12.30 2.81
C PRO A 88 12.63 11.36 3.79
N LYS A 89 12.36 11.47 5.10
CA LYS A 89 12.89 10.57 6.12
C LYS A 89 11.89 9.49 6.52
N ALA A 90 10.62 9.64 6.15
CA ALA A 90 9.61 8.62 6.41
C ALA A 90 9.89 7.36 5.57
N LYS A 91 9.62 6.20 6.16
CA LYS A 91 9.88 4.91 5.52
C LYS A 91 8.77 4.46 4.56
N SER A 92 7.62 5.13 4.56
CA SER A 92 6.46 4.86 3.71
C SER A 92 5.61 6.13 3.58
N ALA A 93 4.74 6.23 2.56
CA ALA A 93 3.76 7.32 2.50
C ALA A 93 2.66 7.17 3.55
N ALA A 94 2.31 5.93 3.93
CA ALA A 94 1.40 5.63 5.03
C ALA A 94 1.90 6.25 6.34
N ARG A 95 3.21 6.22 6.62
CA ARG A 95 3.79 6.91 7.78
C ARG A 95 3.58 8.41 7.72
N VAL A 96 3.74 9.03 6.55
CA VAL A 96 3.52 10.46 6.36
C VAL A 96 2.05 10.83 6.62
N VAL A 97 1.10 10.02 6.11
CA VAL A 97 -0.34 10.17 6.40
C VAL A 97 -0.60 10.02 7.90
N TYR A 98 -0.07 8.97 8.52
CA TYR A 98 -0.24 8.65 9.93
C TYR A 98 0.23 9.80 10.82
N ASP A 99 1.46 10.29 10.61
CA ASP A 99 2.05 11.35 11.42
C ASP A 99 1.34 12.70 11.19
N TYR A 100 0.97 13.01 9.94
CA TYR A 100 0.26 14.25 9.60
C TYR A 100 -1.07 14.40 10.34
N TYR A 101 -1.82 13.30 10.50
CA TYR A 101 -3.13 13.31 11.16
C TYR A 101 -3.10 13.06 12.68
N GLY A 102 -1.91 13.01 13.30
CA GLY A 102 -1.76 12.93 14.76
C GLY A 102 -1.38 11.54 15.30
N GLY A 103 -0.99 10.62 14.43
CA GLY A 103 -0.40 9.34 14.79
C GLY A 103 -1.21 8.53 15.81
N ALA A 104 -0.54 7.96 16.81
CA ALA A 104 -1.15 7.05 17.77
C ALA A 104 -2.28 7.68 18.60
N GLU A 105 -2.28 9.01 18.77
CA GLU A 105 -3.36 9.72 19.46
C GLU A 105 -4.65 9.74 18.63
N ARG A 106 -4.53 9.73 17.29
CA ARG A 106 -5.67 9.78 16.37
C ARG A 106 -6.11 8.38 15.92
N PHE A 107 -5.16 7.50 15.64
CA PHE A 107 -5.38 6.18 15.03
C PHE A 107 -5.37 5.07 16.09
N THR A 108 -6.29 5.13 17.04
CA THR A 108 -6.35 4.17 18.15
C THR A 108 -6.73 2.74 17.73
N GLY A 109 -7.35 2.57 16.56
CA GLY A 109 -7.69 1.27 15.97
C GLY A 109 -6.59 0.68 15.07
N ILE A 110 -5.51 1.41 14.80
CA ILE A 110 -4.44 0.94 13.94
C ILE A 110 -3.32 0.37 14.82
N GLY A 111 -3.02 -0.91 14.60
CA GLY A 111 -1.94 -1.60 15.30
C GLY A 111 -0.57 -1.01 14.96
N GLU A 112 0.31 -0.92 15.97
CA GLU A 112 1.70 -0.51 15.78
C GLU A 112 2.45 -1.47 14.85
N ASP A 113 2.15 -2.77 14.95
CA ASP A 113 2.69 -3.84 14.11
C ASP A 113 2.39 -3.65 12.62
N LEU A 114 1.19 -3.17 12.26
CA LEU A 114 0.85 -2.82 10.88
C LEU A 114 1.70 -1.64 10.38
N MET A 115 1.84 -0.61 11.20
CA MET A 115 2.63 0.57 10.84
C MET A 115 4.14 0.27 10.75
N GLU A 116 4.66 -0.63 11.58
CA GLU A 116 6.03 -1.14 11.44
C GLU A 116 6.20 -1.97 10.16
N ALA A 117 5.21 -2.80 9.82
CA ALA A 117 5.29 -3.64 8.63
C ALA A 117 5.23 -2.85 7.32
N VAL A 118 4.41 -1.80 7.24
CA VAL A 118 4.35 -0.94 6.04
C VAL A 118 5.65 -0.16 5.84
N ASP A 119 6.23 0.35 6.93
CA ASP A 119 7.54 1.01 6.90
C ASP A 119 8.63 0.06 6.43
N LYS A 120 8.62 -1.18 6.95
CA LYS A 120 9.55 -2.23 6.51
C LYS A 120 9.37 -2.57 5.03
N GLY A 121 8.11 -2.69 4.61
CA GLY A 121 7.72 -3.04 3.25
C GLY A 121 8.22 -2.08 2.19
N ASP A 122 7.99 -0.79 2.40
CA ASP A 122 8.31 0.21 1.39
C ASP A 122 9.80 0.61 1.41
N SER A 123 10.45 0.56 2.58
CA SER A 123 11.90 0.75 2.71
C SER A 123 12.76 -0.49 2.40
N ALA A 124 12.13 -1.64 2.16
CA ALA A 124 12.77 -2.95 1.97
C ALA A 124 13.74 -3.36 3.11
N ASP A 125 13.44 -2.95 4.34
CA ASP A 125 14.25 -3.18 5.54
C ASP A 125 14.02 -4.58 6.14
N PHE A 126 14.18 -5.61 5.32
CA PHE A 126 13.95 -7.01 5.68
C PHE A 126 15.24 -7.74 6.03
N THR A 127 15.17 -8.60 7.04
CA THR A 127 16.17 -9.64 7.27
C THR A 127 16.05 -10.76 6.22
N LEU A 128 17.13 -11.52 6.05
CA LEU A 128 17.12 -12.68 5.15
C LEU A 128 16.02 -13.69 5.51
N GLU A 129 15.80 -13.92 6.81
CA GLU A 129 14.78 -14.86 7.27
C GLU A 129 13.36 -14.37 6.95
N GLU A 130 13.09 -13.08 7.08
CA GLU A 130 11.79 -12.51 6.72
C GLU A 130 11.52 -12.60 5.21
N VAL A 131 12.56 -12.49 4.37
CA VAL A 131 12.42 -12.68 2.91
C VAL A 131 12.21 -14.16 2.55
N LEU A 132 12.94 -15.07 3.20
CA LEU A 132 12.87 -16.51 2.88
C LEU A 132 11.63 -17.19 3.48
N ASN A 133 11.21 -16.75 4.67
CA ASN A 133 10.12 -17.30 5.46
C ASN A 133 9.18 -16.20 5.98
N PRO A 134 8.57 -15.41 5.09
CA PRO A 134 7.64 -14.37 5.49
C PRO A 134 6.43 -14.95 6.20
N LYS A 135 5.95 -14.22 7.20
CA LYS A 135 4.75 -14.51 7.98
C LYS A 135 4.00 -13.20 8.20
N GLY A 136 2.79 -13.28 8.75
CA GLY A 136 2.06 -12.09 9.17
C GLY A 136 1.97 -11.03 8.07
N TRP A 137 2.27 -9.79 8.43
CA TRP A 137 2.17 -8.63 7.55
C TRP A 137 3.20 -8.66 6.44
N GLU A 138 4.40 -9.19 6.68
CA GLU A 138 5.43 -9.36 5.65
C GLU A 138 4.98 -10.30 4.54
N LEU A 139 4.28 -11.39 4.90
CA LEU A 139 3.67 -12.30 3.92
C LEU A 139 2.57 -11.59 3.13
N LEU A 140 1.69 -10.85 3.81
CA LEU A 140 0.64 -10.09 3.13
C LEU A 140 1.23 -9.06 2.15
N ASN A 141 2.28 -8.34 2.57
CA ASN A 141 3.00 -7.40 1.71
C ASN A 141 3.50 -8.11 0.43
N PHE A 142 4.18 -9.24 0.56
CA PHE A 142 4.72 -9.95 -0.62
C PHE A 142 3.64 -10.52 -1.54
N ILE A 143 2.51 -11.02 -1.04
CA ILE A 143 1.43 -11.52 -1.92
C ILE A 143 0.69 -10.39 -2.64
N MET A 144 0.64 -9.19 -2.04
CA MET A 144 0.03 -8.01 -2.64
C MET A 144 0.94 -7.32 -3.65
N ASP A 145 2.26 -7.48 -3.53
CA ASP A 145 3.21 -6.92 -4.46
C ASP A 145 3.09 -7.56 -5.87
N ALA A 146 2.72 -6.74 -6.85
CA ALA A 146 2.63 -7.17 -8.25
C ALA A 146 3.97 -7.74 -8.79
N ARG A 147 5.11 -7.35 -8.21
CA ARG A 147 6.45 -7.82 -8.58
C ARG A 147 6.70 -9.27 -8.16
N THR A 148 6.00 -9.78 -7.13
CA THR A 148 5.98 -11.21 -6.79
C THR A 148 5.37 -12.04 -7.93
N GLY A 149 4.48 -11.43 -8.73
CA GLY A 149 4.02 -12.00 -10.00
C GLY A 149 2.88 -13.01 -9.88
N LEU A 150 2.19 -13.08 -8.74
CA LEU A 150 1.04 -13.98 -8.54
C LEU A 150 -0.08 -13.71 -9.56
N GLY A 151 -0.28 -12.47 -9.99
CA GLY A 151 -1.30 -12.11 -10.99
C GLY A 151 -1.13 -12.77 -12.37
N ARG A 152 0.04 -13.40 -12.65
CA ARG A 152 0.25 -14.21 -13.87
C ARG A 152 -0.60 -15.47 -13.88
N PHE A 153 -0.97 -15.97 -12.70
CA PHE A 153 -1.82 -17.14 -12.52
C PHE A 153 -3.27 -16.67 -12.47
N ARG A 154 -3.97 -16.72 -13.61
CA ARG A 154 -5.33 -16.14 -13.80
C ARG A 154 -6.45 -16.95 -13.14
N ASN A 155 -6.18 -17.60 -12.00
CA ASN A 155 -7.07 -18.60 -11.40
C ASN A 155 -7.61 -18.19 -10.02
N PHE A 156 -7.54 -16.90 -9.67
CA PHE A 156 -8.11 -16.38 -8.42
C PHE A 156 -9.61 -16.10 -8.53
N ARG A 157 -10.34 -16.26 -7.43
CA ARG A 157 -11.79 -16.01 -7.37
C ARG A 157 -12.13 -14.55 -7.65
N ILE A 158 -11.32 -13.64 -7.12
CA ILE A 158 -11.45 -12.20 -7.31
C ILE A 158 -10.17 -11.59 -7.87
N SER A 159 -10.29 -10.45 -8.53
CA SER A 159 -9.14 -9.67 -9.00
C SER A 159 -8.33 -9.09 -7.83
N ASN A 160 -7.05 -8.77 -8.05
CA ASN A 160 -6.24 -8.08 -7.04
C ASN A 160 -6.83 -6.71 -6.67
N TYR A 161 -7.50 -6.03 -7.61
CA TYR A 161 -8.20 -4.78 -7.33
C TYR A 161 -9.31 -4.98 -6.29
N GLN A 162 -10.16 -5.99 -6.49
CA GLN A 162 -11.23 -6.31 -5.55
C GLN A 162 -10.67 -6.75 -4.20
N LEU A 163 -9.61 -7.56 -4.20
CA LEU A 163 -8.95 -7.96 -2.96
C LEU A 163 -8.43 -6.75 -2.18
N MET A 164 -7.76 -5.80 -2.85
CA MET A 164 -7.30 -4.56 -2.20
C MET A 164 -8.46 -3.77 -1.59
N MET A 165 -9.58 -3.64 -2.30
CA MET A 165 -10.78 -2.97 -1.77
C MET A 165 -11.35 -3.70 -0.54
N GLU A 166 -11.47 -5.03 -0.60
CA GLU A 166 -11.94 -5.83 0.53
C GLU A 166 -11.00 -5.74 1.73
N LEU A 167 -9.68 -5.76 1.52
CA LEU A 167 -8.68 -5.65 2.58
C LEU A 167 -8.69 -4.27 3.25
N ILE A 168 -8.89 -3.17 2.53
CA ILE A 168 -8.97 -1.83 3.14
C ILE A 168 -10.08 -1.75 4.19
N ASP A 169 -11.22 -2.39 3.92
CA ASP A 169 -12.33 -2.42 4.86
C ASP A 169 -12.13 -3.50 5.95
N PHE A 170 -11.61 -4.67 5.58
CA PHE A 170 -11.50 -5.82 6.48
C PHE A 170 -10.36 -5.67 7.50
N CYS A 171 -9.20 -5.17 7.08
CA CYS A 171 -7.99 -5.08 7.92
C CYS A 171 -8.14 -4.12 9.10
N ARG A 172 -9.11 -3.20 9.08
CA ARG A 172 -9.34 -2.22 10.17
C ARG A 172 -9.83 -2.85 11.47
N ASN A 173 -10.42 -4.04 11.41
CA ASN A 173 -11.10 -4.66 12.57
C ASN A 173 -10.69 -6.13 12.82
N HIS A 174 -9.67 -6.62 12.13
CA HIS A 174 -9.25 -8.03 12.18
C HIS A 174 -7.74 -8.12 12.36
N THR A 175 -7.28 -9.19 13.00
CA THR A 175 -5.83 -9.43 13.12
C THR A 175 -5.27 -9.94 11.81
N ILE A 176 -3.94 -9.92 11.69
CA ILE A 176 -3.26 -10.49 10.52
C ILE A 176 -3.52 -11.99 10.35
N GLU A 177 -3.65 -12.74 11.44
CA GLU A 177 -4.02 -14.15 11.38
C GLU A 177 -5.41 -14.35 10.76
N ASP A 178 -6.39 -13.53 11.15
CA ASP A 178 -7.73 -13.57 10.58
C ASP A 178 -7.73 -13.21 9.08
N ILE A 179 -6.95 -12.19 8.70
CA ILE A 179 -6.80 -11.75 7.30
C ILE A 179 -6.22 -12.87 6.44
N LEU A 180 -5.16 -13.53 6.91
CA LEU A 180 -4.49 -14.62 6.19
C LEU A 180 -5.37 -15.86 5.99
N GLU A 181 -6.39 -16.03 6.83
CA GLU A 181 -7.36 -17.14 6.74
C GLU A 181 -8.58 -16.82 5.86
N THR A 182 -8.75 -15.58 5.40
CA THR A 182 -9.81 -15.26 4.44
C THR A 182 -9.59 -16.01 3.12
N GLN A 183 -10.68 -16.45 2.49
CA GLN A 183 -10.62 -17.34 1.32
C GLN A 183 -9.70 -16.78 0.20
N ASP A 184 -9.84 -15.51 -0.14
CA ASP A 184 -9.12 -14.88 -1.25
C ASP A 184 -7.64 -14.57 -0.94
N VAL A 185 -7.31 -14.36 0.33
CA VAL A 185 -5.92 -14.24 0.78
C VAL A 185 -5.28 -15.62 0.84
N LYS A 186 -5.98 -16.61 1.42
CA LYS A 186 -5.49 -17.98 1.58
C LYS A 186 -5.16 -18.63 0.24
N GLU A 187 -6.00 -18.49 -0.79
CA GLU A 187 -5.69 -19.03 -2.13
C GLU A 187 -4.40 -18.42 -2.73
N ARG A 188 -4.08 -17.16 -2.41
CA ARG A 188 -2.84 -16.50 -2.85
C ARG A 188 -1.64 -16.95 -2.03
N VAL A 189 -1.81 -17.12 -0.72
CA VAL A 189 -0.79 -17.66 0.18
C VAL A 189 -0.42 -19.09 -0.24
N ASP A 190 -1.40 -19.95 -0.50
CA ASP A 190 -1.17 -21.33 -0.92
C ASP A 190 -0.35 -21.37 -2.23
N LEU A 191 -0.72 -20.54 -3.22
CA LEU A 191 0.02 -20.45 -4.48
C LEU A 191 1.43 -19.88 -4.28
N TYR A 192 1.57 -18.85 -3.45
CA TYR A 192 2.87 -18.28 -3.09
C TYR A 192 3.80 -19.34 -2.50
N LEU A 193 3.30 -20.12 -1.53
CA LEU A 193 4.06 -21.17 -0.87
C LEU A 193 4.41 -22.31 -1.83
N GLU A 194 3.50 -22.71 -2.72
CA GLU A 194 3.75 -23.74 -3.75
C GLU A 194 4.91 -23.33 -4.69
N HIS A 195 4.97 -22.04 -5.04
CA HIS A 195 6.01 -21.52 -5.94
C HIS A 195 7.31 -21.16 -5.24
N ARG A 196 7.29 -20.88 -3.93
CA ARG A 196 8.47 -20.45 -3.17
C ARG A 196 9.63 -21.44 -3.26
N GLU A 197 9.38 -22.72 -2.99
CA GLU A 197 10.43 -23.74 -3.03
C GLU A 197 10.97 -23.95 -4.46
N LYS A 198 10.08 -23.99 -5.45
CA LYS A 198 10.43 -24.11 -6.87
C LYS A 198 11.30 -22.93 -7.33
N PHE A 199 10.97 -21.71 -6.90
CA PHE A 199 11.74 -20.51 -7.22
C PHE A 199 13.13 -20.53 -6.58
N GLN A 200 13.23 -20.90 -5.30
CA GLN A 200 14.52 -21.04 -4.61
C GLN A 200 15.41 -22.11 -5.27
N GLN A 201 14.82 -23.25 -5.65
CA GLN A 201 15.54 -24.30 -6.36
C GLN A 201 16.02 -23.81 -7.73
N GLN A 202 15.15 -23.19 -8.51
CA GLN A 202 15.50 -22.64 -9.82
C GLN A 202 16.65 -21.64 -9.72
N ILE A 203 16.63 -20.73 -8.74
CA ILE A 203 17.75 -19.79 -8.54
C ILE A 203 19.04 -20.57 -8.30
N LYS A 204 19.05 -21.52 -7.35
CA LYS A 204 20.26 -22.31 -7.04
C LYS A 204 20.81 -23.09 -8.24
N GLU A 205 19.94 -23.60 -9.10
CA GLU A 205 20.32 -24.36 -10.30
C GLU A 205 20.81 -23.44 -11.43
N CYS A 206 20.18 -22.29 -11.63
CA CYS A 206 20.46 -21.37 -12.74
C CYS A 206 21.49 -20.27 -12.41
N SER A 207 21.87 -20.10 -11.15
CA SER A 207 22.83 -19.08 -10.70
C SER A 207 24.21 -19.65 -10.37
N GLN A 208 24.51 -20.89 -10.73
CA GLN A 208 25.87 -21.42 -10.59
C GLN A 208 26.81 -20.64 -11.54
N GLN A 209 27.78 -19.94 -10.94
CA GLN A 209 28.95 -19.40 -11.64
C GLN A 209 29.92 -20.52 -12.03
#